data_AF-A0A2I0CXF8-F1
#
_entry.id   AF-A0A2I0CXF8-F1
#
_cell.length_a   1.000
_cell.length_b   1.000
_cell.length_c   1.000
_cell.angle_alpha   90.00
_cell.angle_beta   90.00
_cell.angle_gamma   90.00
#
_symmetry.space_group_name_H-M   'P 1'
#
loop_
_entity.id
_entity.type
_entity.pdbx_description
1 polymer ?
#
loop_
_entity_poly.entity_id
_entity_poly.type
_entity_poly.pdbx_seq_one_letter_code
_entity_poly.pdbx_strand_id
1 'polypeptide(L)'
;MAAKSYLDLKSEVWDTGKCSGCGACVAVCPADALSFTEGEMVTSPVSTGYCKEATDSVQCGACYAVCPRIGEQPKEEIGPFLEMVTAKAAFDVPKKQSGGAVTALLANALDEGLIDAVVTVTEDRWTLRPSSVVITKSDVLIQQAGSRYSWWVPLLAALKNAVVERKFKKIAVVGVPCAVQALARIRTSDNDLLKPYAKSLRLVIGLFCTETFDYQALVHGKLKSHYKLEPHEIRKLDVKGKLEI
;
A
#
# COMPACT_ATOMS: atom_id res chain seq x y z
N MET A 1 26.09 14.27 -10.38
CA MET A 1 24.74 14.52 -10.92
C MET A 1 23.90 15.11 -9.80
N ALA A 2 23.17 16.20 -10.02
CA ALA A 2 22.27 16.75 -9.01
C ALA A 2 21.26 15.65 -8.59
N ALA A 3 20.99 15.55 -7.29
CA ALA A 3 20.05 14.54 -6.82
C ALA A 3 18.64 14.94 -7.27
N LYS A 4 17.93 13.98 -7.87
CA LYS A 4 16.53 14.16 -8.31
C LYS A 4 15.66 14.49 -7.11
N SER A 5 14.69 15.38 -7.27
CA SER A 5 13.81 15.88 -6.21
C SER A 5 12.35 15.44 -6.41
N TYR A 6 11.44 15.93 -5.55
CA TYR A 6 10.01 15.74 -5.76
C TYR A 6 9.50 16.49 -7.01
N LEU A 7 10.18 17.56 -7.45
CA LEU A 7 9.79 18.30 -8.65
C LEU A 7 9.98 17.46 -9.91
N ASP A 8 11.09 16.72 -9.99
CA ASP A 8 11.32 15.74 -11.07
C ASP A 8 10.29 14.62 -11.02
N LEU A 9 10.00 14.10 -9.82
CA LEU A 9 8.98 13.08 -9.63
C LEU A 9 7.60 13.58 -10.08
N LYS A 10 7.27 14.82 -9.74
CA LYS A 10 6.02 15.48 -10.14
C LYS A 10 5.94 15.58 -11.66
N SER A 11 6.96 16.12 -12.33
CA SER A 11 6.91 16.30 -13.78
C SER A 11 6.90 14.98 -14.54
N GLU A 12 7.65 13.97 -14.09
CA GLU A 12 7.81 12.71 -14.81
C GLU A 12 6.65 11.73 -14.58
N VAL A 13 5.99 11.79 -13.40
CA VAL A 13 5.00 10.78 -12.97
C VAL A 13 3.63 11.38 -12.61
N TRP A 14 3.57 12.45 -11.82
CA TRP A 14 2.30 12.98 -11.32
C TRP A 14 1.56 13.73 -12.44
N ASP A 15 2.26 14.65 -13.09
CA ASP A 15 1.70 15.50 -14.16
C ASP A 15 1.42 14.70 -15.45
N THR A 16 2.06 13.54 -15.60
CA THR A 16 1.82 12.61 -16.72
C THR A 16 0.73 11.57 -16.42
N GLY A 17 0.10 11.61 -15.24
CA GLY A 17 -0.97 10.68 -14.87
C GLY A 17 -0.52 9.24 -14.64
N LYS A 18 0.79 8.99 -14.52
CA LYS A 18 1.35 7.63 -14.32
C LYS A 18 1.29 7.17 -12.87
N CYS A 19 1.08 8.09 -11.93
CA CYS A 19 1.07 7.79 -10.50
C CYS A 19 0.06 6.68 -10.17
N SER A 20 0.46 5.76 -9.28
CA SER A 20 -0.38 4.63 -8.85
C SER A 20 -0.73 4.69 -7.37
N GLY A 21 -0.75 5.88 -6.77
CA GLY A 21 -1.34 6.09 -5.44
C GLY A 21 -0.70 5.31 -4.26
N CYS A 22 0.40 4.58 -4.46
CA CYS A 22 0.86 3.60 -3.46
C CYS A 22 1.34 4.20 -2.13
N GLY A 23 1.65 5.50 -2.08
CA GLY A 23 2.05 6.19 -0.86
C GLY A 23 3.54 6.11 -0.49
N ALA A 24 4.38 5.43 -1.27
CA ALA A 24 5.79 5.25 -0.94
C ALA A 24 6.54 6.59 -0.77
N CYS A 25 6.32 7.54 -1.68
CA CYS A 25 6.94 8.87 -1.63
C CYS A 25 6.56 9.65 -0.37
N VAL A 26 5.30 9.54 0.07
CA VAL A 26 4.79 10.13 1.30
C VAL A 26 5.49 9.51 2.51
N ALA A 27 5.56 8.18 2.55
CA ALA A 27 6.17 7.44 3.65
C ALA A 27 7.65 7.79 3.87
N VAL A 28 8.42 7.95 2.79
CA VAL A 28 9.87 8.17 2.90
C VAL A 28 10.27 9.64 2.95
N CYS A 29 9.32 10.58 2.82
CA CYS A 29 9.61 12.00 2.85
C CYS A 29 10.05 12.41 4.27
N PRO A 30 11.31 12.85 4.47
CA PRO A 30 11.79 13.24 5.80
C PRO A 30 11.28 14.61 6.25
N ALA A 31 10.64 15.36 5.34
CA ALA A 31 10.10 16.69 5.61
C ALA A 31 8.58 16.70 5.83
N ASP A 32 7.92 15.54 5.72
CA ASP A 32 6.45 15.42 5.80
C ASP A 32 5.70 16.37 4.84
N ALA A 33 6.37 16.73 3.74
CA ALA A 33 5.88 17.73 2.80
C ALA A 33 4.94 17.15 1.74
N LEU A 34 4.74 15.83 1.69
CA LEU A 34 3.91 15.16 0.69
C LEU A 34 2.72 14.47 1.38
N SER A 35 1.52 14.61 0.82
CA SER A 35 0.31 13.96 1.33
C SER A 35 -0.69 13.64 0.22
N PHE A 36 -1.67 12.78 0.50
CA PHE A 36 -2.86 12.62 -0.35
C PHE A 36 -4.00 13.44 0.26
N THR A 37 -4.71 14.21 -0.56
CA THR A 37 -5.85 15.01 -0.09
C THR A 37 -7.04 14.11 0.21
N GLU A 38 -7.74 14.40 1.31
CA GLU A 38 -8.89 13.61 1.68
C GLU A 38 -10.13 14.00 0.86
N GLY A 39 -10.96 13.02 0.47
CA GLY A 39 -12.31 13.27 -0.07
C GLY A 39 -12.44 13.50 -1.58
N GLU A 40 -11.35 13.62 -2.33
CA GLU A 40 -11.38 13.73 -3.80
C GLU A 40 -10.75 12.51 -4.48
N MET A 41 -10.99 12.32 -5.78
CA MET A 41 -10.29 11.32 -6.58
C MET A 41 -8.84 11.75 -6.74
N VAL A 42 -7.99 11.36 -5.77
CA VAL A 42 -6.59 11.73 -5.78
C VAL A 42 -5.80 10.79 -6.67
N THR A 43 -5.34 11.31 -7.81
CA THR A 43 -4.50 10.56 -8.76
C THR A 43 -3.01 10.62 -8.37
N SER A 44 -2.60 11.62 -7.61
CA SER A 44 -1.22 11.83 -7.17
C SER A 44 -1.15 12.66 -5.88
N PRO A 45 -0.07 12.53 -5.09
CA PRO A 45 0.06 13.31 -3.86
C PRO A 45 0.25 14.81 -4.16
N VAL A 46 -0.12 15.64 -3.18
CA VAL A 46 0.15 17.07 -3.15
C VAL A 46 1.41 17.36 -2.34
N SER A 47 2.02 18.53 -2.58
CA SER A 47 3.17 19.03 -1.83
C SER A 47 2.82 20.31 -1.09
N THR A 48 3.37 20.49 0.11
CA THR A 48 3.29 21.76 0.86
C THR A 48 4.20 22.86 0.28
N GLY A 49 4.98 22.54 -0.75
CA GLY A 49 5.91 23.45 -1.43
C GLY A 49 7.34 23.42 -0.89
N TYR A 50 7.57 22.80 0.26
CA TYR A 50 8.91 22.64 0.85
C TYR A 50 9.58 21.33 0.42
N CYS A 51 10.86 21.38 0.08
CA CYS A 51 11.67 20.18 -0.14
C CYS A 51 13.14 20.44 0.21
N LYS A 52 13.74 19.55 1.01
CA LYS A 52 15.17 19.62 1.37
C LYS A 52 16.10 19.74 0.15
N GLU A 53 15.82 18.98 -0.91
CA GLU A 53 16.61 19.05 -2.15
C GLU A 53 16.36 20.35 -2.91
N ALA A 54 15.09 20.63 -3.25
CA ALA A 54 14.76 21.73 -4.17
C ALA A 54 14.83 23.12 -3.53
N THR A 55 14.59 23.21 -2.22
CA THR A 55 14.58 24.48 -1.46
C THR A 55 15.94 24.74 -0.81
N ASP A 56 16.52 23.72 -0.14
CA ASP A 56 17.70 23.92 0.71
C ASP A 56 18.99 23.34 0.09
N SER A 57 18.91 22.72 -1.11
CA SER A 57 20.05 22.04 -1.75
C SER A 57 20.68 20.95 -0.88
N VAL A 58 19.89 20.34 0.02
CA VAL A 58 20.30 19.22 0.86
C VAL A 58 19.94 17.91 0.18
N GLN A 59 20.97 17.11 -0.12
CA GLN A 59 20.85 15.83 -0.82
C GLN A 59 19.77 14.92 -0.18
N CYS A 60 18.70 14.66 -0.92
CA CYS A 60 17.56 13.87 -0.43
C CYS A 60 17.07 12.85 -1.46
N GLY A 61 16.27 13.26 -2.45
CA GLY A 61 15.74 12.41 -3.52
C GLY A 61 15.01 11.11 -3.18
N ALA A 62 14.71 10.86 -1.89
CA ALA A 62 14.12 9.60 -1.44
C ALA A 62 12.78 9.29 -2.13
N CYS A 63 11.93 10.31 -2.30
CA CYS A 63 10.63 10.16 -2.97
C CYS A 63 10.77 9.70 -4.43
N TYR A 64 11.74 10.23 -5.18
CA TYR A 64 12.02 9.85 -6.56
C TYR A 64 12.58 8.42 -6.62
N ALA A 65 13.52 8.09 -5.72
CA ALA A 65 14.17 6.78 -5.66
C ALA A 65 13.17 5.63 -5.42
N VAL A 66 12.14 5.84 -4.60
CA VAL A 66 11.14 4.80 -4.29
C VAL A 66 10.00 4.66 -5.30
N CYS A 67 9.83 5.63 -6.21
CA CYS A 67 8.68 5.62 -7.09
C CYS A 67 8.75 4.44 -8.08
N PRO A 68 7.79 3.50 -8.07
CA PRO A 68 7.80 2.33 -8.95
C PRO A 68 7.56 2.69 -10.42
N ARG A 69 7.10 3.91 -10.71
CA ARG A 69 6.77 4.40 -12.06
C ARG A 69 7.91 5.15 -12.74
N ILE A 70 9.05 5.27 -12.07
CA ILE A 70 10.29 5.76 -12.67
C ILE A 70 11.04 4.60 -13.30
N GLY A 71 11.57 4.77 -14.52
CA GLY A 71 12.35 3.75 -15.20
C GLY A 71 11.49 2.64 -15.85
N GLU A 72 12.17 1.61 -16.32
CA GLU A 72 11.53 0.52 -17.07
C GLU A 72 10.59 -0.30 -16.18
N GLN A 73 9.45 -0.68 -16.76
CA GLN A 73 8.51 -1.58 -16.12
C GLN A 73 8.82 -3.04 -16.53
N PRO A 74 8.64 -4.01 -15.63
CA PRO A 74 8.79 -5.42 -15.98
C PRO A 74 7.89 -5.79 -17.16
N LYS A 75 8.43 -6.56 -18.11
CA LYS A 75 7.69 -7.04 -19.30
C LYS A 75 7.15 -8.45 -19.12
N GLU A 76 7.59 -9.15 -18.08
CA GLU A 76 7.18 -10.52 -17.76
C GLU A 76 5.77 -10.54 -17.16
N GLU A 77 4.98 -11.56 -17.48
CA GLU A 77 3.60 -11.67 -17.00
C GLU A 77 3.52 -12.06 -15.51
N ILE A 78 4.10 -13.21 -15.16
CA ILE A 78 4.09 -13.76 -13.78
C ILE A 78 5.41 -13.43 -13.05
N GLY A 79 6.50 -13.27 -13.79
CA GLY A 79 7.85 -13.11 -13.24
C GLY A 79 8.43 -14.42 -12.68
N PRO A 80 9.59 -14.36 -12.01
CA PRO A 80 10.26 -15.53 -11.47
C PRO A 80 9.58 -16.05 -10.20
N PHE A 81 9.42 -17.37 -10.10
CA PHE A 81 8.91 -18.06 -8.91
C PHE A 81 9.65 -19.38 -8.68
N LEU A 82 9.64 -19.86 -7.43
CA LEU A 82 10.18 -21.19 -7.08
C LEU A 82 9.14 -22.29 -7.31
N GLU A 83 7.90 -22.04 -6.89
CA GLU A 83 6.78 -22.98 -7.02
C GLU A 83 5.45 -22.21 -7.08
N MET A 84 4.43 -22.80 -7.71
CA MET A 84 3.04 -22.32 -7.68
C MET A 84 2.15 -23.40 -7.07
N VAL A 85 1.51 -23.07 -5.95
CA VAL A 85 0.64 -24.01 -5.21
C VAL A 85 -0.69 -23.34 -4.87
N THR A 86 -1.69 -24.17 -4.56
CA THR A 86 -2.94 -23.70 -3.96
C THR A 86 -2.88 -23.86 -2.45
N ALA A 87 -3.34 -22.86 -1.71
CA ALA A 87 -3.29 -22.86 -0.26
C ALA A 87 -4.55 -22.25 0.36
N LYS A 88 -4.93 -22.77 1.54
CA LYS A 88 -6.05 -22.29 2.36
C LYS A 88 -5.63 -22.30 3.82
N ALA A 89 -6.14 -21.34 4.60
CA ALA A 89 -5.99 -21.32 6.04
C ALA A 89 -6.57 -22.61 6.67
N ALA A 90 -5.81 -23.21 7.59
CA ALA A 90 -6.24 -24.39 8.35
C ALA A 90 -7.23 -24.05 9.48
N PHE A 91 -7.37 -22.78 9.82
CA PHE A 91 -8.31 -22.26 10.81
C PHE A 91 -9.29 -21.28 10.15
N ASP A 92 -10.38 -20.95 10.84
CA ASP A 92 -11.34 -20.02 10.27
C ASP A 92 -10.84 -18.57 10.28
N VAL A 93 -10.99 -17.92 9.13
CA VAL A 93 -10.73 -16.50 8.93
C VAL A 93 -12.05 -15.92 8.43
N PRO A 94 -12.87 -15.33 9.32
CA PRO A 94 -14.27 -15.04 9.02
C PRO A 94 -14.49 -14.14 7.79
N LYS A 95 -13.57 -13.19 7.55
CA LYS A 95 -13.66 -12.20 6.48
C LYS A 95 -12.69 -12.45 5.31
N LYS A 96 -12.18 -13.68 5.15
CA LYS A 96 -11.24 -13.98 4.07
C LYS A 96 -11.84 -13.70 2.69
N GLN A 97 -11.06 -13.08 1.80
CA GLN A 97 -11.49 -12.89 0.41
C GLN A 97 -11.56 -14.24 -0.34
N SER A 98 -10.50 -15.03 -0.19
CA SER A 98 -10.29 -16.30 -0.89
C SER A 98 -9.97 -17.40 0.14
N GLY A 99 -8.82 -18.07 0.02
CA GLY A 99 -8.42 -19.13 0.95
C GLY A 99 -7.98 -18.67 2.34
N GLY A 100 -7.77 -17.37 2.57
CA GLY A 100 -7.25 -16.85 3.85
C GLY A 100 -5.75 -17.12 4.09
N ALA A 101 -5.02 -17.59 3.07
CA ALA A 101 -3.61 -17.95 3.19
C ALA A 101 -2.71 -16.80 3.66
N VAL A 102 -2.91 -15.59 3.13
CA VAL A 102 -2.15 -14.38 3.54
C VAL A 102 -2.32 -14.11 5.02
N THR A 103 -3.56 -14.10 5.51
CA THR A 103 -3.87 -13.89 6.93
C THR A 103 -3.28 -14.98 7.80
N ALA A 104 -3.37 -16.25 7.39
CA ALA A 104 -2.81 -17.37 8.15
C ALA A 104 -1.30 -17.31 8.28
N LEU A 105 -0.58 -17.03 7.18
CA LEU A 105 0.88 -16.88 7.18
C LEU A 105 1.32 -15.75 8.10
N LEU A 106 0.65 -14.61 8.05
CA LEU A 106 1.02 -13.44 8.87
C LEU A 106 0.63 -13.58 10.34
N ALA A 107 -0.51 -14.20 10.64
CA ALA A 107 -0.92 -14.47 12.01
C ALA A 107 0.10 -15.39 12.69
N ASN A 108 0.44 -16.51 12.05
CA ASN A 108 1.47 -17.42 12.54
C ASN A 108 2.84 -16.72 12.65
N ALA A 109 3.25 -15.91 11.67
CA ALA A 109 4.50 -15.17 11.73
C ALA A 109 4.56 -14.13 12.87
N LEU A 110 3.42 -13.50 13.22
CA LEU A 110 3.31 -12.62 14.39
C LEU A 110 3.41 -13.42 15.70
N ASP A 111 2.65 -14.51 15.81
CA ASP A 111 2.61 -15.36 17.01
C ASP A 111 3.96 -16.02 17.31
N GLU A 112 4.70 -16.41 16.27
CA GLU A 112 6.06 -16.97 16.38
C GLU A 112 7.15 -15.89 16.52
N GLY A 113 6.81 -14.60 16.47
CA GLY A 113 7.77 -13.49 16.58
C GLY A 113 8.76 -13.38 15.41
N LEU A 114 8.42 -14.01 14.26
CA LEU A 114 9.15 -13.87 13.00
C LEU A 114 9.00 -12.46 12.43
N ILE A 115 7.85 -11.83 12.72
CA ILE A 115 7.55 -10.42 12.43
C ILE A 115 7.01 -9.73 13.69
N ASP A 116 7.21 -8.42 13.79
CA ASP A 116 6.74 -7.60 14.93
C ASP A 116 5.61 -6.63 14.56
N ALA A 117 5.38 -6.42 13.27
CA ALA A 117 4.29 -5.61 12.75
C ALA A 117 3.90 -5.99 11.32
N VAL A 118 2.65 -5.72 10.97
CA VAL A 118 2.09 -5.84 9.62
C VAL A 118 1.60 -4.48 9.16
N VAL A 119 2.13 -3.98 8.04
CA VAL A 119 1.58 -2.82 7.33
C VAL A 119 0.61 -3.32 6.27
N THR A 120 -0.64 -2.90 6.37
CA THR A 120 -1.72 -3.31 5.45
C THR A 120 -2.83 -2.26 5.43
N VAL A 121 -3.93 -2.56 4.74
CA VAL A 121 -5.11 -1.68 4.64
C VAL A 121 -6.27 -2.32 5.41
N THR A 122 -6.96 -1.51 6.19
CA THR A 122 -8.26 -1.85 6.81
C THR A 122 -9.35 -0.97 6.19
N GLU A 123 -10.61 -1.14 6.60
CA GLU A 123 -11.67 -0.19 6.29
C GLU A 123 -12.54 0.12 7.51
N ASP A 124 -13.16 1.30 7.49
CA ASP A 124 -14.27 1.61 8.38
C ASP A 124 -15.54 0.90 7.91
N ARG A 125 -16.22 0.21 8.84
CA ARG A 125 -17.39 -0.61 8.51
C ARG A 125 -18.60 0.21 8.09
N TRP A 126 -18.75 1.43 8.59
CA TRP A 126 -19.94 2.25 8.32
C TRP A 126 -19.86 2.98 6.99
N THR A 127 -18.65 3.24 6.51
CA THR A 127 -18.40 4.02 5.29
C THR A 127 -17.72 3.22 4.18
N LEU A 128 -17.09 2.07 4.48
CA LEU A 128 -16.17 1.34 3.59
C LEU A 128 -14.95 2.18 3.17
N ARG A 129 -14.64 3.24 3.92
CA ARG A 129 -13.42 4.03 3.69
C ARG A 129 -12.22 3.23 4.13
N PRO A 130 -11.27 2.91 3.22
CA PRO A 130 -10.09 2.21 3.65
C PRO A 130 -9.16 3.14 4.43
N SER A 131 -8.25 2.57 5.22
CA SER A 131 -7.13 3.28 5.82
C SER A 131 -5.88 2.39 5.92
N SER A 132 -4.70 3.00 5.77
CA SER A 132 -3.43 2.31 5.96
C SER A 132 -3.14 2.18 7.46
N VAL A 133 -2.77 0.99 7.92
CA VAL A 133 -2.63 0.67 9.34
C VAL A 133 -1.40 -0.18 9.64
N VAL A 134 -0.96 -0.12 10.90
CA VAL A 134 0.09 -0.97 11.47
C VAL A 134 -0.51 -1.90 12.52
N ILE A 135 -0.67 -3.17 12.17
CA ILE A 135 -1.24 -4.21 13.04
C ILE A 135 -0.11 -4.97 13.74
N THR A 136 -0.28 -5.27 15.02
CA THR A 136 0.76 -5.94 15.86
C THR A 136 0.24 -7.16 16.61
N LYS A 137 -1.04 -7.49 16.45
CA LYS A 137 -1.67 -8.66 17.08
C LYS A 137 -2.36 -9.50 16.01
N SER A 138 -2.21 -10.81 16.11
CA SER A 138 -2.75 -11.78 15.15
C SER A 138 -4.27 -11.82 15.15
N ASP A 139 -4.92 -11.72 16.31
CA ASP A 139 -6.38 -11.65 16.46
C ASP A 139 -6.98 -10.45 15.70
N VAL A 140 -6.39 -9.26 15.84
CA VAL A 140 -6.78 -8.06 15.11
C VAL A 140 -6.59 -8.27 13.60
N LEU A 141 -5.47 -8.85 13.19
CA LEU A 141 -5.21 -9.14 11.77
C LEU A 141 -6.28 -10.07 11.16
N ILE A 142 -6.66 -11.11 11.89
CA ILE A 142 -7.69 -12.08 11.45
C ILE A 142 -9.04 -11.39 11.28
N GLN A 143 -9.41 -10.50 12.21
CA GLN A 143 -10.68 -9.77 12.17
C GLN A 143 -10.74 -8.70 11.07
N GLN A 144 -9.59 -8.23 10.59
CA GLN A 144 -9.48 -7.21 9.54
C GLN A 144 -9.23 -7.80 8.14
N ALA A 145 -9.28 -9.12 7.98
CA ALA A 145 -9.12 -9.78 6.69
C ALA A 145 -10.16 -9.31 5.65
N GLY A 146 -9.84 -9.55 4.37
CA GLY A 146 -10.69 -9.25 3.23
C GLY A 146 -10.06 -8.24 2.27
N SER A 147 -10.53 -8.24 1.02
CA SER A 147 -10.04 -7.27 0.02
C SER A 147 -10.75 -5.93 0.16
N ARG A 148 -10.03 -4.86 -0.20
CA ARG A 148 -10.53 -3.49 -0.29
C ARG A 148 -10.29 -3.00 -1.70
N TYR A 149 -11.35 -2.66 -2.40
CA TYR A 149 -11.27 -2.28 -3.82
C TYR A 149 -11.30 -0.77 -4.06
N SER A 150 -11.52 0.03 -3.00
CA SER A 150 -11.55 1.49 -3.09
C SER A 150 -10.12 2.08 -3.15
N TRP A 151 -9.84 2.86 -4.18
CA TRP A 151 -8.52 3.39 -4.60
C TRP A 151 -7.95 4.52 -3.73
N TRP A 152 -8.63 4.92 -2.66
CA TRP A 152 -8.29 6.17 -1.99
C TRP A 152 -7.12 6.07 -0.98
N VAL A 153 -6.58 4.87 -0.69
CA VAL A 153 -5.59 4.71 0.38
C VAL A 153 -4.16 4.54 -0.10
N PRO A 154 -3.25 5.44 0.32
CA PRO A 154 -1.82 5.22 0.16
C PRO A 154 -1.36 4.11 1.11
N LEU A 155 -1.38 2.86 0.65
CA LEU A 155 -1.06 1.67 1.44
C LEU A 155 0.25 1.83 2.21
N LEU A 156 1.28 2.37 1.58
CA LEU A 156 2.59 2.50 2.19
C LEU A 156 2.73 3.72 3.12
N ALA A 157 1.73 4.60 3.23
CA ALA A 157 1.82 5.78 4.10
C ALA A 157 2.10 5.40 5.57
N ALA A 158 1.47 4.34 6.09
CA ALA A 158 1.74 3.87 7.45
C ALA A 158 3.13 3.24 7.64
N LEU A 159 3.91 3.02 6.57
CA LEU A 159 5.25 2.47 6.69
C LEU A 159 6.19 3.41 7.47
N LYS A 160 6.01 4.74 7.35
CA LYS A 160 6.75 5.71 8.16
C LYS A 160 6.46 5.55 9.64
N ASN A 161 5.19 5.47 10.01
CA ASN A 161 4.77 5.21 11.39
C ASN A 161 5.38 3.90 11.91
N ALA A 162 5.35 2.82 11.12
CA ALA A 162 5.92 1.54 11.52
C ALA A 162 7.44 1.60 11.76
N VAL A 163 8.18 2.20 10.83
CA VAL A 163 9.66 2.20 10.83
C VAL A 163 10.27 3.28 11.72
N VAL A 164 9.75 4.51 11.65
CA VAL A 164 10.36 5.71 12.26
C VAL A 164 9.79 5.98 13.64
N GLU A 165 8.47 6.03 13.76
CA GLU A 165 7.79 6.42 15.00
C GLU A 165 7.73 5.25 15.98
N ARG A 166 7.25 4.10 15.53
CA ARG A 166 7.09 2.88 16.34
C ARG A 166 8.35 2.00 16.35
N LYS A 167 9.30 2.26 15.45
CA LYS A 167 10.64 1.63 15.40
C LYS A 167 10.64 0.10 15.30
N PHE A 168 9.62 -0.47 14.67
CA PHE A 168 9.59 -1.90 14.35
C PHE A 168 10.75 -2.31 13.44
N LYS A 169 11.20 -3.55 13.58
CA LYS A 169 12.40 -4.09 12.92
C LYS A 169 12.12 -5.29 12.04
N LYS A 170 11.00 -5.98 12.23
CA LYS A 170 10.63 -7.16 11.47
C LYS A 170 9.23 -6.98 10.86
N ILE A 171 9.10 -5.98 10.00
CA ILE A 171 7.83 -5.59 9.40
C ILE A 171 7.49 -6.51 8.24
N ALA A 172 6.27 -7.04 8.23
CA ALA A 172 5.64 -7.56 7.03
C ALA A 172 4.81 -6.47 6.35
N VAL A 173 4.81 -6.44 5.02
CA VAL A 173 3.92 -5.57 4.25
C VAL A 173 3.07 -6.42 3.30
N VAL A 174 1.76 -6.21 3.32
CA VAL A 174 0.84 -6.77 2.32
C VAL A 174 0.50 -5.69 1.34
N GLY A 175 0.75 -5.89 0.05
CA GLY A 175 0.50 -4.85 -0.95
C GLY A 175 0.15 -5.40 -2.32
N VAL A 176 -0.53 -4.56 -3.09
CA VAL A 176 -0.75 -4.76 -4.54
C VAL A 176 0.54 -4.46 -5.33
N PRO A 177 0.62 -4.77 -6.64
CA PRO A 177 1.89 -4.75 -7.38
C PRO A 177 2.64 -3.41 -7.34
N CYS A 178 1.95 -2.27 -7.42
CA CYS A 178 2.62 -0.96 -7.35
C CYS A 178 3.30 -0.72 -5.98
N ALA A 179 2.69 -1.15 -4.88
CA ALA A 179 3.28 -1.06 -3.55
C ALA A 179 4.47 -2.03 -3.40
N VAL A 180 4.34 -3.27 -3.90
CA VAL A 180 5.43 -4.26 -3.86
C VAL A 180 6.64 -3.80 -4.67
N GLN A 181 6.44 -3.21 -5.85
CA GLN A 181 7.51 -2.64 -6.65
C GLN A 181 8.21 -1.48 -5.92
N ALA A 182 7.45 -0.61 -5.24
CA ALA A 182 8.04 0.46 -4.45
C ALA A 182 8.88 -0.08 -3.28
N LEU A 183 8.41 -1.12 -2.60
CA LEU A 183 9.15 -1.82 -1.54
C LEU A 183 10.42 -2.51 -2.07
N ALA A 184 10.37 -3.08 -3.27
CA ALA A 184 11.54 -3.65 -3.94
C ALA A 184 12.60 -2.57 -4.20
N ARG A 185 12.18 -1.39 -4.68
CA ARG A 185 13.08 -0.23 -4.85
C ARG A 185 13.65 0.27 -3.53
N ILE A 186 12.85 0.31 -2.46
CA ILE A 186 13.35 0.64 -1.12
C ILE A 186 14.46 -0.33 -0.71
N ARG A 187 14.29 -1.64 -0.96
CA ARG A 187 15.28 -2.67 -0.59
C ARG A 187 16.59 -2.56 -1.36
N THR A 188 16.55 -2.19 -2.63
CA THR A 188 17.73 -2.15 -3.51
C THR A 188 18.31 -0.76 -3.72
N SER A 189 17.73 0.27 -3.12
CA SER A 189 18.21 1.64 -3.31
C SER A 189 19.46 1.93 -2.49
N ASP A 190 20.40 2.64 -3.12
CA ASP A 190 21.59 3.19 -2.47
C ASP A 190 21.32 4.48 -1.67
N ASN A 191 20.08 4.99 -1.68
CA ASN A 191 19.73 6.20 -0.95
C ASN A 191 19.72 5.95 0.57
N ASP A 192 20.57 6.67 1.30
CA ASP A 192 20.75 6.52 2.75
C ASP A 192 19.46 6.67 3.55
N LEU A 193 18.53 7.54 3.11
CA LEU A 193 17.25 7.76 3.78
C LEU A 193 16.33 6.54 3.72
N LEU A 194 16.58 5.62 2.78
CA LEU A 194 15.78 4.40 2.58
C LEU A 194 16.32 3.20 3.36
N LYS A 195 17.59 3.24 3.81
CA LYS A 195 18.24 2.15 4.55
C LYS A 195 17.46 1.73 5.81
N PRO A 196 16.89 2.63 6.64
CA PRO A 196 16.10 2.22 7.80
C PRO A 196 14.85 1.42 7.43
N TYR A 197 14.19 1.80 6.33
CA TYR A 197 13.02 1.10 5.81
C TYR A 197 13.42 -0.27 5.28
N ALA A 198 14.44 -0.33 4.42
CA ALA A 198 14.96 -1.57 3.85
C ALA A 198 15.33 -2.60 4.94
N LYS A 199 16.07 -2.18 5.96
CA LYS A 199 16.49 -3.03 7.09
C LYS A 199 15.32 -3.56 7.93
N SER A 200 14.21 -2.83 7.99
CA SER A 200 13.06 -3.20 8.80
C SER A 200 12.08 -4.12 8.04
N LEU A 201 12.19 -4.24 6.71
CA LEU A 201 11.30 -5.05 5.86
C LEU A 201 11.70 -6.53 5.89
N ARG A 202 11.02 -7.33 6.73
CA ARG A 202 11.27 -8.76 6.87
C ARG A 202 10.53 -9.63 5.86
N LEU A 203 9.30 -9.27 5.51
CA LEU A 203 8.42 -10.04 4.62
C LEU A 203 7.60 -9.09 3.74
N VAL A 204 7.43 -9.43 2.46
CA VAL A 204 6.53 -8.71 1.55
C VAL A 204 5.63 -9.74 0.91
N ILE A 205 4.31 -9.59 1.07
CA ILE A 205 3.31 -10.44 0.43
C ILE A 205 2.60 -9.61 -0.64
N GLY A 206 2.79 -10.01 -1.89
CA GLY A 206 2.11 -9.41 -3.04
C GLY A 206 0.72 -9.99 -3.24
N LEU A 207 -0.25 -9.11 -3.50
CA LEU A 207 -1.59 -9.47 -3.95
C LEU A 207 -1.72 -9.26 -5.45
N PHE A 208 -2.48 -10.12 -6.12
CA PHE A 208 -2.90 -9.87 -7.50
C PHE A 208 -3.90 -8.71 -7.55
N CYS A 209 -3.73 -7.84 -8.53
CA CYS A 209 -4.55 -6.65 -8.69
C CYS A 209 -4.58 -6.26 -10.17
N THR A 210 -5.79 -6.16 -10.72
CA THR A 210 -6.01 -5.65 -12.08
C THR A 210 -6.35 -4.17 -12.06
N GLU A 211 -7.27 -3.78 -11.17
CA GLU A 211 -7.78 -2.42 -11.07
C GLU A 211 -8.29 -2.13 -9.66
N THR A 212 -8.53 -0.86 -9.41
CA THR A 212 -9.06 -0.30 -8.17
C THR A 212 -10.07 0.78 -8.52
N PHE A 213 -11.11 0.94 -7.72
CA PHE A 213 -12.22 1.84 -8.03
C PHE A 213 -12.17 3.10 -7.19
N ASP A 214 -12.54 4.22 -7.79
CA ASP A 214 -12.76 5.44 -7.02
C ASP A 214 -13.84 5.21 -5.94
N TYR A 215 -13.60 5.74 -4.74
CA TYR A 215 -14.49 5.54 -3.59
C TYR A 215 -15.87 6.16 -3.85
N GLN A 216 -15.94 7.35 -4.46
CA GLN A 216 -17.23 8.01 -4.74
C GLN A 216 -18.01 7.22 -5.78
N ALA A 217 -17.34 6.81 -6.86
CA ALA A 217 -17.95 6.00 -7.90
C ALA A 217 -18.44 4.63 -7.38
N LEU A 218 -17.64 3.94 -6.57
CA LEU A 218 -18.00 2.63 -6.02
C LEU A 218 -19.09 2.76 -4.94
N VAL A 219 -18.85 3.53 -3.89
CA VAL A 219 -19.72 3.56 -2.70
C VAL A 219 -20.98 4.36 -2.97
N HIS A 220 -20.85 5.60 -3.45
CA HIS A 220 -22.01 6.46 -3.69
C HIS A 220 -22.70 6.12 -5.02
N GLY A 221 -21.93 5.88 -6.08
CA GLY A 221 -22.47 5.56 -7.40
C GLY A 221 -23.04 4.15 -7.49
N LYS A 222 -22.22 3.11 -7.33
CA LYS A 222 -22.66 1.72 -7.49
C LYS A 222 -23.46 1.21 -6.30
N LEU A 223 -22.88 1.19 -5.10
CA LEU A 223 -23.51 0.54 -3.95
C LEU A 223 -24.80 1.24 -3.51
N LYS A 224 -24.71 2.53 -3.19
CA LYS A 224 -25.87 3.31 -2.71
C LYS A 224 -26.86 3.65 -3.81
N SER A 225 -26.43 4.21 -4.95
CA SER A 225 -27.38 4.70 -5.95
C SER A 225 -27.94 3.58 -6.84
N HIS A 226 -27.11 2.66 -7.31
CA HIS A 226 -27.54 1.60 -8.24
C HIS A 226 -28.08 0.36 -7.52
N TYR A 227 -27.37 -0.17 -6.52
CA TYR A 227 -27.79 -1.36 -5.78
C TYR A 227 -28.69 -1.07 -4.57
N LYS A 228 -28.81 0.20 -4.15
CA LYS A 228 -29.59 0.62 -2.97
C LYS A 228 -29.17 -0.09 -1.68
N LEU A 229 -27.87 -0.35 -1.55
CA LEU A 229 -27.26 -0.93 -0.37
C LEU A 229 -26.48 0.14 0.40
N GLU A 230 -26.67 0.18 1.71
CA GLU A 230 -25.87 1.02 2.60
C GLU A 230 -24.51 0.35 2.88
N PRO A 231 -23.43 1.12 3.08
CA PRO A 231 -22.07 0.55 3.18
C PRO A 231 -21.91 -0.49 4.29
N HIS A 232 -22.64 -0.33 5.41
CA HIS A 232 -22.59 -1.24 6.55
C HIS A 232 -23.31 -2.58 6.35
N GLU A 233 -24.13 -2.68 5.31
CA GLU A 233 -24.81 -3.92 4.91
C GLU A 233 -23.89 -4.83 4.09
N ILE A 234 -22.84 -4.25 3.51
CA ILE A 234 -21.87 -4.95 2.68
C ILE A 234 -21.00 -5.87 3.54
N ARG A 235 -21.08 -7.17 3.26
CA ARG A 235 -20.27 -8.19 3.94
C ARG A 235 -18.99 -8.53 3.19
N LYS A 236 -19.05 -8.50 1.86
CA LYS A 236 -17.93 -8.80 0.97
C LYS A 236 -18.15 -8.07 -0.36
N LEU A 237 -17.05 -7.70 -1.01
CA LEU A 237 -17.03 -7.34 -2.42
C LEU A 237 -16.07 -8.31 -3.11
N ASP A 238 -16.37 -8.74 -4.34
CA ASP A 238 -15.48 -9.59 -5.14
C ASP A 238 -15.52 -9.14 -6.61
N VAL A 239 -14.41 -9.34 -7.33
CA VAL A 239 -14.30 -8.93 -8.74
C VAL A 239 -13.77 -10.09 -9.56
N LYS A 240 -14.69 -10.83 -10.21
CA LYS A 240 -14.40 -11.97 -11.09
C LYS A 240 -14.89 -11.68 -12.50
N GLY A 241 -14.35 -10.62 -13.10
CA GLY A 241 -14.84 -10.07 -14.37
C GLY A 241 -16.09 -9.17 -14.24
N LYS A 242 -16.82 -9.28 -13.14
CA LYS A 242 -17.88 -8.35 -12.71
C LYS A 242 -17.81 -8.15 -11.20
N LEU A 243 -18.33 -7.02 -10.72
CA LEU A 243 -18.49 -6.76 -9.28
C LEU A 243 -19.59 -7.66 -8.72
N GLU A 244 -19.22 -8.46 -7.72
CA GLU A 244 -20.11 -9.27 -6.89
C GLU A 244 -20.15 -8.65 -5.49
N ILE A 245 -21.36 -8.57 -4.90
CA ILE A 245 -21.64 -7.95 -3.58
C ILE A 245 -22.28 -9.01 -2.69
#